data_AF-A0A7Y5SN27-F1
#
_entry.id   AF-A0A7Y5SN27-F1
#
_cell.length_a   1.000
_cell.length_b   1.000
_cell.length_c   1.000
_cell.angle_alpha   90.00
_cell.angle_beta   90.00
_cell.angle_gamma   90.00
#
_symmetry.space_group_name_H-M   'P 1'
#
loop_
_entity.id
_entity.type
_entity.pdbx_description
1 polymer ?
#
loop_
_entity_poly.entity_id
_entity_poly.type
_entity_poly.pdbx_seq_one_letter_code
_entity_poly.pdbx_strand_id
1 'polypeptide(L)'
;MQTPVELPKAFSVRDDHEFYPIQHLLARMNPDLRVVQVATGRHVHGGPTVFWGLVYLDGKTPSRKDMEAALNEAGFDFGHNVLIQASELWNRNSEPAKK
;
A
#
# COMPACT_ATOMS: atom_id res chain seq x y z
N MET A 1 -12.29 23.20 15.63
CA MET A 1 -10.98 23.01 14.97
C MET A 1 -11.11 21.85 13.99
N GLN A 2 -10.82 22.08 12.71
CA GLN A 2 -10.64 21.01 11.73
C GLN A 2 -9.15 20.95 11.40
N THR A 3 -8.50 19.85 11.74
CA THR A 3 -7.09 19.62 11.39
C THR A 3 -7.06 18.77 10.12
N PRO A 4 -6.33 19.15 9.07
CA PRO A 4 -6.16 18.29 7.92
C PRO A 4 -5.42 17.02 8.36
N VAL A 5 -6.06 15.87 8.18
CA VAL A 5 -5.42 14.56 8.38
C VAL A 5 -5.01 14.05 7.01
N GLU A 6 -3.70 13.97 6.80
CA GLU A 6 -3.16 13.30 5.62
C GLU A 6 -3.25 11.79 5.82
N LEU A 7 -3.84 11.11 4.84
CA LEU A 7 -3.96 9.66 4.87
C LEU A 7 -2.62 9.01 4.49
N PRO A 8 -2.24 7.90 5.14
CA PRO A 8 -1.02 7.18 4.79
C PRO A 8 -1.17 6.60 3.38
N LYS A 9 -0.16 6.79 2.54
CA LYS A 9 -0.07 6.16 1.20
C LYS A 9 0.41 4.71 1.28
N ALA A 10 1.23 4.40 2.29
CA ALA A 10 1.70 3.06 2.60
C ALA A 10 1.78 2.87 4.11
N PHE A 11 1.69 1.63 4.56
CA PHE A 11 1.82 1.25 5.96
C PHE A 11 2.36 -0.17 6.10
N SER A 12 2.69 -0.56 7.32
CA SER A 12 3.08 -1.93 7.65
C SER A 12 2.29 -2.42 8.85
N VAL A 13 2.02 -3.72 8.88
CA VAL A 13 1.40 -4.40 10.02
C VAL A 13 2.14 -5.68 10.32
N ARG A 14 2.11 -6.11 11.58
CA ARG A 14 2.82 -7.32 12.00
C ARG A 14 2.01 -8.58 11.70
N ASP A 15 0.71 -8.49 11.84
CA ASP A 15 -0.25 -9.58 11.62
C ASP A 15 -1.15 -9.26 10.43
N ASP A 16 -1.44 -10.25 9.58
CA ASP A 16 -2.28 -10.07 8.39
C ASP A 16 -3.74 -9.75 8.76
N HIS A 17 -4.22 -10.17 9.93
CA HIS A 17 -5.54 -9.82 10.45
C HIS A 17 -5.69 -8.32 10.72
N GLU A 18 -4.59 -7.57 10.87
CA GLU A 18 -4.61 -6.11 11.05
C GLU A 18 -4.98 -5.36 9.76
N PHE A 19 -4.95 -6.00 8.59
CA PHE A 19 -5.43 -5.37 7.35
C PHE A 19 -6.92 -5.08 7.36
N TYR A 20 -7.75 -5.97 7.92
CA TYR A 20 -9.21 -5.79 7.89
C TYR A 20 -9.65 -4.54 8.65
N PRO A 21 -9.19 -4.28 9.89
CA PRO A 21 -9.49 -3.01 10.57
C PRO A 21 -9.08 -1.78 9.77
N ILE A 22 -7.91 -1.80 9.14
CA ILE A 22 -7.40 -0.66 8.34
C ILE A 22 -8.27 -0.45 7.09
N GLN A 23 -8.59 -1.53 6.36
CA GLN A 23 -9.52 -1.50 5.23
C GLN A 23 -10.88 -0.92 5.63
N HIS A 24 -11.46 -1.42 6.72
CA HIS A 24 -12.75 -0.99 7.21
C HIS A 24 -12.77 0.46 7.70
N LEU A 25 -11.67 0.95 8.26
CA LEU A 25 -11.52 2.34 8.67
C LEU A 25 -11.43 3.25 7.45
N LEU A 26 -10.52 2.95 6.53
CA LEU A 26 -10.29 3.77 5.33
C LEU A 26 -11.52 3.82 4.43
N ALA A 27 -12.23 2.71 4.24
CA ALA A 27 -13.48 2.69 3.49
C ALA A 27 -14.59 3.53 4.12
N ARG A 28 -14.61 3.68 5.44
CA ARG A 28 -15.55 4.59 6.14
C ARG A 28 -15.16 6.05 6.02
N MET A 29 -13.86 6.34 5.96
CA MET A 29 -13.37 7.70 5.75
C MET A 29 -13.62 8.16 4.31
N ASN A 30 -13.36 7.28 3.34
CA ASN A 30 -13.67 7.51 1.94
C ASN A 30 -13.88 6.14 1.24
N PRO A 31 -15.08 5.87 0.70
CA PRO A 31 -15.41 4.58 0.07
C PRO A 31 -14.60 4.28 -1.20
N ASP A 32 -14.00 5.30 -1.80
CA ASP A 32 -13.15 5.17 -2.98
C ASP A 32 -11.73 4.75 -2.61
N LEU A 33 -11.36 4.69 -1.32
CA LEU A 33 -10.04 4.20 -0.92
C LEU A 33 -9.99 2.67 -1.03
N ARG A 34 -8.90 2.19 -1.62
CA ARG A 34 -8.52 0.79 -1.74
C ARG A 34 -7.27 0.54 -0.93
N VAL A 35 -7.22 -0.62 -0.30
CA VAL A 35 -6.06 -1.08 0.48
C VAL A 35 -5.68 -2.46 -0.01
N VAL A 36 -4.41 -2.60 -0.36
CA VAL A 36 -3.87 -3.85 -0.90
C VAL A 36 -2.55 -4.18 -0.22
N GLN A 37 -2.32 -5.46 0.04
CA GLN A 37 -1.01 -5.93 0.44
C GLN A 37 -0.12 -6.02 -0.82
N VAL A 38 1.11 -5.55 -0.71
CA VAL A 38 2.05 -5.47 -1.84
C VAL A 38 3.33 -6.27 -1.62
N ALA A 39 3.69 -6.51 -0.35
CA ALA A 39 4.89 -7.26 0.01
C ALA A 39 4.83 -7.79 1.44
N THR A 40 5.73 -8.73 1.71
CA THR A 40 6.11 -9.17 3.05
C THR A 40 7.61 -8.97 3.18
N GLY A 41 8.06 -8.29 4.23
CA GLY A 41 9.45 -7.84 4.31
C GLY A 41 9.80 -7.15 5.62
N ARG A 42 10.98 -6.53 5.69
CA ARG A 42 11.48 -5.82 6.87
C ARG A 42 11.56 -4.31 6.64
N HIS A 43 11.60 -3.55 7.72
CA HIS A 43 11.91 -2.14 7.65
C HIS A 43 13.40 -1.91 7.35
N VAL A 44 13.73 -0.74 6.78
CA VAL A 44 15.11 -0.31 6.49
C VAL A 44 15.99 -0.22 7.73
N HIS A 45 15.39 0.00 8.90
CA HIS A 45 16.10 -0.01 10.20
C HIS A 45 16.20 -1.41 10.83
N GLY A 46 15.82 -2.46 10.10
CA GLY A 46 15.72 -3.83 10.62
C GLY A 46 14.42 -4.07 11.39
N GLY A 47 14.34 -5.24 12.04
CA GLY A 47 13.17 -5.63 12.84
C GLY A 47 12.50 -6.91 12.37
N PRO A 48 11.32 -7.24 12.94
CA PRO A 48 10.55 -8.40 12.54
C PRO A 48 10.08 -8.26 11.09
N THR A 49 9.78 -9.39 10.46
CA THR A 49 9.08 -9.40 9.18
C THR A 49 7.65 -8.89 9.39
N VAL A 50 7.23 -7.97 8.53
CA VAL A 50 5.93 -7.30 8.50
C VAL A 50 5.30 -7.45 7.13
N PHE A 51 4.00 -7.22 7.06
CA PHE A 51 3.23 -7.13 5.84
C PHE A 51 3.06 -5.67 5.44
N TRP A 52 3.30 -5.37 4.17
CA TRP A 52 3.26 -4.02 3.63
C TRP A 52 1.97 -3.78 2.86
N GLY A 53 1.28 -2.73 3.25
CA GLY A 53 0.04 -2.28 2.64
C GLY A 53 0.23 -0.97 1.87
N LEU A 54 -0.53 -0.83 0.79
CA LEU A 54 -0.64 0.39 0.00
C LEU A 54 -2.08 0.88 0.02
N VAL A 55 -2.26 2.20 0.09
CA VAL A 55 -3.55 2.87 0.03
C VAL A 55 -3.61 3.73 -1.22
N TYR A 56 -4.68 3.60 -2.01
CA TYR A 56 -4.87 4.41 -3.22
C TYR A 56 -6.36 4.61 -3.52
N LEU A 57 -6.67 5.54 -4.41
CA LEU A 57 -8.04 5.79 -4.84
C LEU A 57 -8.43 4.83 -5.96
N ASP A 58 -9.66 4.32 -5.91
CA ASP A 58 -10.25 3.50 -6.94
C ASP A 58 -10.26 4.24 -8.28
N GLY A 59 -9.93 3.52 -9.36
CA GLY A 59 -9.72 4.11 -10.68
C GLY A 59 -8.44 4.98 -10.82
N LYS A 60 -7.66 5.16 -9.76
CA LYS A 60 -6.33 5.81 -9.78
C LYS A 60 -5.27 4.88 -9.21
N THR A 61 -5.02 3.77 -9.90
CA THR A 61 -3.92 2.86 -9.57
C THR A 61 -2.60 3.65 -9.62
N PRO A 62 -1.82 3.67 -8.53
CA PRO A 62 -0.59 4.45 -8.49
C PRO A 62 0.43 3.89 -9.48
N SER A 63 1.26 4.77 -10.03
CA SER A 63 2.37 4.33 -10.87
C SER A 63 3.40 3.56 -10.02
N ARG A 64 4.22 2.74 -10.65
CA ARG A 64 5.31 2.02 -9.96
C ARG A 64 6.18 2.99 -9.14
N LYS A 65 6.53 4.14 -9.72
CA LYS A 65 7.34 5.17 -9.06
C LYS A 65 6.66 5.73 -7.82
N ASP A 66 5.35 5.97 -7.89
CA ASP A 66 4.59 6.50 -6.75
C ASP A 66 4.46 5.46 -5.62
N MET A 67 4.29 4.18 -5.97
CA MET A 67 4.30 3.10 -4.98
C MET A 67 5.66 2.99 -4.30
N GLU A 68 6.75 2.97 -5.08
CA GLU A 68 8.11 2.89 -4.56
C GLU A 68 8.42 4.08 -3.65
N ALA A 69 8.01 5.29 -4.03
CA ALA A 69 8.13 6.48 -3.19
C ALA A 69 7.35 6.35 -1.88
N ALA A 70 6.07 5.94 -1.94
CA ALA A 70 5.23 5.77 -0.74
C ALA A 70 5.79 4.71 0.22
N LEU A 71 6.27 3.58 -0.31
CA LEU A 71 6.88 2.51 0.48
C LEU A 71 8.21 2.95 1.09
N ASN A 72 9.03 3.69 0.34
CA ASN A 72 10.27 4.27 0.86
C ASN A 72 10.00 5.25 2.00
N GLU A 73 9.01 6.14 1.85
CA GLU A 73 8.56 7.07 2.91
C GLU A 73 8.08 6.31 4.16
N ALA A 74 7.44 5.15 4.00
CA ALA A 74 7.00 4.29 5.09
C ALA A 74 8.13 3.39 5.68
N GLY A 75 9.34 3.45 5.12
CA GLY A 75 10.52 2.74 5.62
C GLY A 75 10.70 1.31 5.08
N PHE A 76 10.17 1.01 3.90
CA PHE A 76 10.38 -0.27 3.21
C PHE A 76 11.84 -0.44 2.77
N ASP A 77 12.42 -1.61 3.04
CA ASP A 77 13.79 -1.93 2.61
C ASP A 77 13.82 -2.59 1.21
N PHE A 78 14.12 -1.80 0.18
CA PHE A 78 14.25 -2.32 -1.20
C PHE A 78 15.48 -3.19 -1.45
N GLY A 79 16.48 -3.17 -0.55
CA GLY A 79 17.66 -4.02 -0.67
C GLY A 79 17.39 -5.46 -0.21
N HIS A 80 16.44 -5.64 0.69
CA HIS A 80 16.18 -6.94 1.34
C HIS A 80 14.76 -7.48 1.14
N ASN A 81 13.85 -6.71 0.54
CA ASN A 81 12.47 -7.12 0.31
C ASN A 81 12.12 -7.18 -1.18
N VAL A 82 11.12 -8.01 -1.50
CA VAL A 82 10.60 -8.17 -2.86
C VAL A 82 9.13 -7.79 -2.91
N LEU A 83 8.75 -7.01 -3.92
CA LEU A 83 7.37 -6.60 -4.19
C LEU A 83 6.60 -7.71 -4.92
N ILE A 84 6.33 -8.81 -4.23
CA ILE A 84 5.74 -10.02 -4.82
C ILE A 84 4.34 -9.73 -5.39
N GLN A 85 3.50 -9.00 -4.66
CA GLN A 85 2.08 -8.75 -5.03
C GLN A 85 1.87 -7.42 -5.77
N ALA A 86 2.85 -6.49 -5.73
CA ALA A 86 2.73 -5.26 -6.52
C ALA A 86 2.75 -5.52 -8.03
N SER A 87 3.35 -6.63 -8.45
CA SER A 87 3.43 -7.03 -9.86
C SER A 87 2.06 -7.27 -10.51
N GLU A 88 1.09 -7.81 -9.76
CA GLU A 88 -0.27 -8.01 -10.24
C GLU A 88 -1.04 -6.69 -10.41
N LEU A 89 -0.80 -5.72 -9.52
CA LEU A 89 -1.33 -4.35 -9.66
C LEU A 89 -0.74 -3.65 -10.90
N TRP A 90 0.55 -3.90 -11.20
CA TRP A 90 1.20 -3.33 -12.37
C TRP A 90 0.66 -3.92 -13.67
N ASN A 91 0.39 -5.22 -13.72
CA ASN A 91 -0.12 -5.86 -14.92
C ASN A 91 -1.55 -5.43 -15.29
N ARG A 92 -2.38 -5.02 -14.31
CA ARG A 92 -3.70 -4.42 -14.59
C ARG A 92 -3.62 -3.07 -15.30
N ASN A 93 -2.55 -2.31 -15.13
CA ASN A 93 -2.34 -1.05 -15.89
C ASN A 93 -1.91 -1.30 -17.35
N SER A 94 -1.54 -2.54 -17.69
CA SER A 94 -1.11 -2.92 -19.05
C SER A 94 -2.27 -3.31 -19.96
N GLU A 95 -3.47 -3.54 -19.42
CA GLU A 95 -4.64 -3.89 -20.23
C GLU A 95 -5.44 -2.60 -20.55
N PRO A 96 -5.51 -2.18 -21.82
CA PRO A 96 -6.44 -1.13 -22.20
C PRO A 96 -7.87 -1.65 -21.95
N ALA A 97 -8.68 -0.84 -21.28
CA ALA A 97 -10.11 -1.07 -21.14
C ALA A 97 -10.70 -1.41 -22.52
N LYS A 98 -11.07 -2.68 -22.73
CA LYS A 98 -11.84 -3.07 -23.90
C LYS A 98 -13.19 -2.37 -23.79
N LYS A 99 -13.41 -1.43 -24.71
CA LYS A 99 -14.69 -0.76 -24.98
C LYS A 99 -15.81 -1.75 -25.25
#